data_AF-A0A7V4Y490-F1
#
_entry.id   AF-A0A7V4Y490-F1
#
_cell.length_a   1.000
_cell.length_b   1.000
_cell.length_c   1.000
_cell.angle_alpha   90.00
_cell.angle_beta   90.00
_cell.angle_gamma   90.00
#
_symmetry.space_group_name_H-M   'P 1'
#
loop_
_entity.id
_entity.type
_entity.pdbx_description
1 polymer ?
#
loop_
_entity_poly.entity_id
_entity_poly.type
_entity_poly.pdbx_seq_one_letter_code
_entity_poly.pdbx_strand_id
1 'polypeptide(L)' 'MTLYQNKRVTPVLILDEMHMASNGFLNDISILFNFGMDAQTPFVLILAGLPHLVDRMRLSHNQ' A
#
# COMPACT_ATOMS: atom_id res chain seq x y z
N MET A 1 11.37 -4.20 7.84
CA MET A 1 12.55 -3.65 7.15
C MET A 1 13.80 -4.56 7.17
N THR A 2 13.82 -5.73 7.83
CA THR A 2 15.03 -6.57 7.95
C THR A 2 15.17 -7.64 6.85
N LEU A 3 14.09 -7.99 6.15
CA LEU A 3 14.07 -9.00 5.07
C LEU A 3 14.78 -8.51 3.80
N TYR A 4 14.53 -7.26 3.38
CA TYR A 4 15.13 -6.68 2.19
C TYR A 4 16.64 -6.49 2.36
N GLN A 5 17.05 -5.88 3.47
CA GLN A 5 18.46 -5.51 3.71
C GLN A 5 19.37 -6.71 3.98
N ASN A 6 18.89 -7.78 4.63
CA ASN A 6 19.74 -8.94 4.98
C ASN A 6 19.57 -10.15 4.05
N LYS A 7 18.38 -10.35 3.46
CA LYS A 7 18.07 -11.55 2.69
C LYS A 7 17.81 -11.30 1.20
N ARG A 8 17.82 -10.04 0.73
CA ARG A 8 17.43 -9.64 -0.64
C ARG A 8 16.06 -10.17 -1.06
N VAL A 9 15.16 -10.40 -0.10
CA VAL A 9 13.79 -10.83 -0.37
C VAL A 9 12.90 -9.59 -0.39
N THR A 10 12.25 -9.33 -1.52
CA THR A 10 11.23 -8.29 -1.64
C THR A 10 9.88 -8.87 -1.19
N PRO A 11 9.36 -8.48 -0.01
CA PRO A 11 8.03 -8.90 0.42
C PRO A 11 6.96 -8.40 -0.55
N VAL A 12 6.01 -9.27 -0.87
CA VAL A 12 4.80 -8.95 -1.65
C VAL A 12 3.61 -9.04 -0.70
N LEU A 13 2.95 -7.91 -0.48
CA LEU A 13 1.72 -7.82 0.31
C LEU A 13 0.54 -7.78 -0.65
N ILE A 14 -0.39 -8.72 -0.50
CA ILE A 14 -1.62 -8.78 -1.29
C ILE A 14 -2.77 -8.57 -0.32
N LEU A 15 -3.56 -7.53 -0.58
CA LEU A 15 -4.76 -7.24 0.17
C LEU A 15 -5.95 -7.45 -0.76
N ASP A 16 -6.75 -8.47 -0.47
CA ASP A 16 -7.98 -8.76 -1.21
C ASP A 16 -9.17 -8.04 -0.58
N GLU A 17 -10.23 -7.86 -1.35
CA GLU A 17 -11.45 -7.18 -0.94
C GLU A 17 -11.25 -5.76 -0.38
N MET A 18 -10.25 -5.04 -0.88
CA MET A 18 -9.88 -3.70 -0.42
C MET A 18 -10.98 -2.66 -0.62
N HIS A 19 -11.97 -2.99 -1.44
CA HIS A 19 -13.17 -2.19 -1.62
C HIS A 19 -14.02 -2.09 -0.33
N MET A 20 -13.90 -3.06 0.59
CA MET A 20 -14.51 -3.07 1.93
C MET A 20 -13.71 -2.32 2.98
N ALA A 21 -12.45 -1.96 2.70
CA ALA A 21 -11.62 -1.23 3.63
C ALA A 21 -12.22 0.15 3.95
N SER A 22 -12.01 0.63 5.18
CA SER A 22 -12.43 1.98 5.56
C SER A 22 -11.52 3.04 4.91
N ASN A 23 -12.01 4.26 4.73
CA ASN A 23 -11.17 5.36 4.23
C ASN A 23 -9.98 5.64 5.16
N GLY A 24 -10.17 5.47 6.48
CA GLY A 24 -9.09 5.59 7.47
C GLY A 24 -7.98 4.57 7.22
N PHE A 25 -8.34 3.30 6.96
CA PHE A 25 -7.35 2.26 6.64
C PHE A 25 -6.57 2.55 5.35
N LEU A 26 -7.24 3.05 4.31
CA LEU A 26 -6.58 3.47 3.07
C LEU A 26 -5.59 4.63 3.32
N ASN A 27 -5.95 5.57 4.18
CA ASN A 27 -5.06 6.66 4.56
C ASN A 27 -3.86 6.15 5.37
N ASP A 28 -4.08 5.22 6.30
CA ASP A 28 -3.01 4.61 7.10
C ASP A 28 -2.04 3.80 6.22
N ILE A 29 -2.52 3.17 5.14
CA ILE A 29 -1.65 2.51 4.14
C ILE A 29 -0.66 3.51 3.52
N SER A 30 -1.04 4.77 3.32
CA SER A 30 -0.16 5.81 2.76
C SER A 30 1.12 6.00 3.60
N ILE A 31 1.06 5.73 4.90
CA ILE A 31 2.21 5.79 5.81
C ILE A 31 3.30 4.80 5.40
N LEU A 32 2.93 3.63 4.84
CA LEU A 32 3.91 2.64 4.35
C LEU A 32 4.80 3.21 3.23
N PHE A 33 4.33 4.24 2.52
CA PHE A 33 5.05 4.93 1.45
C PHE A 33 5.95 6.08 1.92
N ASN A 34 5.71 6.63 3.12
CA ASN A 34 6.48 7.76 3.66
C ASN A 34 7.86 7.37 4.23
N PHE A 35 8.14 6.07 4.45
CA PHE A 35 9.39 5.61 5.10
C PHE A 35 10.61 5.54 4.15
N GLY A 36 10.98 6.64 3.49
CA GLY A 36 12.20 6.73 2.69
C GLY A 36 12.25 5.72 1.53
N MET A 37 11.08 5.40 0.95
CA MET A 37 10.91 4.52 -0.22
C MET A 37 11.38 5.17 -1.54
N ASP A 38 11.96 6.36 -1.47
CA ASP A 38 12.44 7.15 -2.59
C ASP A 38 13.70 6.52 -3.21
N ALA A 39 14.48 5.78 -2.41
CA ALA A 39 15.79 5.23 -2.80
C ALA A 39 15.82 3.70 -2.93
N GLN A 40 14.88 2.98 -2.32
CA GLN A 40 14.76 1.52 -2.39
C GLN A 40 13.28 1.18 -2.44
N THR A 41 12.91 0.14 -3.20
CA THR A 41 11.54 -0.39 -3.28
C THR A 41 11.43 -1.61 -2.37
N PRO A 42 11.34 -1.43 -1.03
CA PRO A 42 11.49 -2.51 -0.05
C PRO A 42 10.33 -3.51 -0.05
N PHE A 43 9.23 -3.23 -0.74
CA PHE A 43 8.09 -4.14 -0.86
C PHE A 43 7.26 -3.86 -2.12
N VAL A 44 6.42 -4.83 -2.48
CA VAL A 44 5.34 -4.68 -3.47
C VAL A 44 4.01 -4.77 -2.74
N LEU A 45 3.09 -3.84 -3.01
CA LEU A 45 1.72 -3.86 -2.49
C LEU A 45 0.73 -4.02 -3.64
N ILE A 46 -0.12 -5.05 -3.55
CA ILE A 46 -1.20 -5.32 -4.50
C ILE A 46 -2.52 -5.14 -3.75
N LEU A 47 -3.34 -4.19 -4.21
CA LEU A 47 -4.70 -4.00 -3.73
C LEU A 47 -5.66 -4.63 -4.74
N ALA A 48 -6.32 -5.71 -4.34
CA ALA A 48 -7.34 -6.39 -5.12
C ALA A 48 -8.73 -6.03 -4.58
N GLY A 49 -9.68 -5.84 -5.48
CA GLY A 49 -11.04 -5.44 -5.14
C GLY A 49 -11.80 -4.91 -6.35
N LEU A 50 -13.02 -4.44 -6.09
CA LEU A 50 -13.90 -3.91 -7.11
C LEU A 50 -13.45 -2.50 -7.61
N PRO A 51 -13.84 -2.09 -8.84
CA PRO A 51 -13.34 -0.86 -9.48
C PRO A 51 -13.53 0.43 -8.66
N HIS A 52 -14.59 0.53 -7.85
CA HIS A 52 -14.89 1.69 -7.01
C HIS A 52 -13.83 1.95 -5.92
N LEU A 53 -12.93 1.00 -5.65
CA LEU A 53 -11.72 1.22 -4.85
C LEU A 53 -10.85 2.34 -5.44
N VAL A 54 -10.72 2.40 -6.77
CA VAL A 54 -9.91 3.41 -7.46
C VAL A 54 -10.47 4.82 -7.22
N ASP A 55 -11.80 4.95 -7.25
CA ASP A 55 -12.48 6.23 -7.01
C ASP A 55 -12.26 6.71 -5.57
N ARG A 56 -12.31 5.80 -4.59
CA ARG A 56 -12.04 6.12 -3.18
C ARG A 56 -10.59 6.55 -2.94
N MET A 57 -9.62 5.91 -3.61
CA MET A 57 -8.20 6.30 -3.52
C MET A 57 -7.94 7.68 -4.14
N ARG A 58 -8.61 8.02 -5.25
CA ARG A 58 -8.51 9.35 -5.87
C ARG A 58 -9.11 10.47 -5.00
N LEU A 59 -10.19 10.17 -4.28
CA LEU A 59 -10.83 11.13 -3.38
C LEU A 59 -9.97 11.39 -2.13
N SER A 60 -9.33 10.36 -1.57
CA SER A 60 -8.48 10.48 -0.38
C SER A 60 -7.20 11.31 -0.59
N HIS A 61 -6.73 11.47 -1.83
CA HIS A 61 -5.53 12.26 -2.14
C HIS A 61 -5.81 13.77 -2.22
N ASN A 62 -7.09 14.18 -2.24
CA ASN A 62 -7.52 15.57 -2.38
C ASN A 62 -8.10 16.18 -1.08
N GLN A 63 -7.91 15.52 0.06
CA GLN A 63 -8.25 16.05 1.40
C GLN A 63 -6.98 16.22 2.21
#